data_AF-A0A966BEG5-F1
#
_entry.id   AF-A0A966BEG5-F1
#
_cell.length_a   1.000
_cell.length_b   1.000
_cell.length_c   1.000
_cell.angle_alpha   90.00
_cell.angle_beta   90.00
_cell.angle_gamma   90.00
#
_symmetry.space_group_name_H-M   'P 1'
#
loop_
_entity.id
_entity.type
_entity.pdbx_description
1 polymer ?
#
loop_
_entity_poly.entity_id
_entity_poly.type
_entity_poly.pdbx_seq_one_letter_code
_entity_poly.pdbx_strand_id
1 'polypeptide(L)'
;MTDKPDGFVPPPYPYDRLNELKPLGQHHEGGLIDFSIGTPMAPPPTAVVRALASSGSEKGYPPSIGRPELRHAFASWLAERT
;
A
#
# COMPACT_ATOMS: atom_id res chain seq x y z
N MET A 1 23.07 -31.67 11.30
CA MET A 1 21.73 -31.04 11.26
C MET A 1 21.80 -29.83 12.17
N THR A 2 21.94 -28.65 11.59
CA THR A 2 22.06 -27.40 12.36
C THR A 2 20.65 -26.96 12.72
N ASP A 3 20.35 -26.90 14.01
CA ASP A 3 19.12 -26.34 14.55
C ASP A 3 19.08 -24.85 14.21
N LYS A 4 18.11 -24.43 13.40
CA LYS A 4 17.94 -23.03 13.02
C LYS A 4 16.97 -22.41 14.03
N PRO A 5 17.35 -21.31 14.72
CA PRO A 5 16.46 -20.69 15.69
C PRO A 5 15.16 -20.25 15.00
N ASP A 6 14.05 -20.42 15.70
CA ASP A 6 12.77 -19.87 15.28
C ASP A 6 12.95 -18.37 15.05
N GLY A 7 12.62 -17.93 13.83
CA GLY A 7 12.77 -16.53 13.44
C GLY A 7 11.86 -15.60 14.22
N PHE A 8 12.02 -14.29 14.01
CA PHE A 8 11.11 -13.30 14.57
C PHE A 8 9.64 -13.57 14.17
N VAL A 9 8.75 -13.64 15.15
CA VAL A 9 7.31 -13.73 14.93
C VAL A 9 6.70 -12.34 15.14
N PRO A 10 6.19 -11.68 14.09
CA PRO A 10 5.54 -10.40 14.23
C PRO A 10 4.20 -10.53 14.98
N PRO A 11 3.74 -9.46 15.66
CA PRO A 11 2.39 -9.43 16.22
C PRO A 11 1.33 -9.50 15.10
N PRO A 12 0.10 -9.93 15.42
CA PRO A 12 -1.01 -9.89 14.47
C PRO A 12 -1.30 -8.45 14.03
N TYR A 13 -1.88 -8.28 12.85
CA TYR A 13 -2.24 -6.95 12.37
C TYR A 13 -3.34 -6.35 13.25
N PRO A 14 -3.36 -5.02 13.46
CA PRO A 14 -4.37 -4.37 14.31
C PRO A 14 -5.82 -4.68 13.90
N TYR A 15 -6.09 -4.80 12.59
CA TYR A 15 -7.43 -5.11 12.07
C TYR A 15 -7.85 -6.57 12.29
N ASP A 16 -6.94 -7.49 12.59
CA ASP A 16 -7.29 -8.90 12.89
C ASP A 16 -8.16 -8.98 14.15
N ARG A 17 -7.87 -8.15 15.14
CA ARG A 17 -8.69 -8.04 16.37
C ARG A 17 -10.08 -7.48 16.07
N LEU A 18 -10.19 -6.57 15.11
CA LEU A 18 -11.46 -5.98 14.70
C LEU A 18 -12.27 -6.95 13.83
N ASN A 19 -11.60 -7.80 13.05
CA ASN A 19 -12.25 -8.84 12.24
C ASN A 19 -13.09 -9.80 13.10
N GLU A 20 -12.64 -10.12 14.31
CA GLU A 20 -13.39 -10.95 15.28
C GLU A 20 -14.73 -10.32 15.68
N LEU A 21 -14.83 -8.98 15.65
CA LEU A 21 -16.02 -8.23 16.03
C LEU A 21 -16.96 -7.96 14.84
N LYS A 22 -16.50 -8.15 13.60
CA LYS A 22 -17.31 -7.87 12.40
C LYS A 22 -18.63 -8.64 12.37
N PRO A 23 -18.69 -9.94 12.71
CA PRO A 23 -19.95 -10.67 12.76
C PRO A 23 -20.95 -9.99 13.68
N LEU A 24 -20.54 -9.55 14.88
CA LEU A 24 -21.43 -8.88 15.84
C LEU A 24 -22.08 -7.63 15.23
N GLY A 25 -21.28 -6.80 14.56
CA GLY A 25 -21.77 -5.60 13.87
C GLY A 25 -22.75 -5.90 12.72
N GLN A 26 -22.51 -6.98 11.97
CA GLN A 26 -23.35 -7.38 10.83
C GLN A 26 -24.77 -7.82 11.22
N HIS A 27 -25.01 -8.21 12.48
CA HIS A 27 -26.33 -8.63 12.94
C HIS A 27 -27.31 -7.45 13.12
N HIS A 28 -26.83 -6.21 13.15
CA HIS A 28 -27.69 -5.03 13.28
C HIS A 28 -28.37 -4.66 11.95
N GLU A 29 -29.59 -4.12 12.03
CA GLU A 29 -30.27 -3.54 10.88
C GLU A 29 -29.41 -2.41 10.27
N GLY A 30 -29.12 -2.48 8.97
CA GLY A 30 -28.19 -1.57 8.29
C GLY A 30 -26.72 -2.05 8.26
N GLY A 31 -26.37 -3.08 9.03
CA GLY A 31 -25.04 -3.71 9.02
C GLY A 31 -23.93 -2.88 9.66
N LEU A 32 -22.69 -3.29 9.42
CA LEU A 32 -21.48 -2.66 9.98
C LEU A 32 -20.93 -1.57 9.05
N ILE A 33 -20.66 -0.39 9.61
CA ILE A 33 -19.83 0.64 8.96
C ILE A 33 -18.36 0.36 9.29
N ASP A 34 -17.59 -0.10 8.30
CA ASP A 34 -16.22 -0.58 8.49
C ASP A 34 -15.18 0.54 8.28
N PHE A 35 -14.66 1.09 9.38
CA PHE A 35 -13.51 2.01 9.41
C PHE A 35 -12.25 1.34 10.00
N SER A 36 -12.18 0.00 9.97
CA SER A 36 -11.07 -0.75 10.57
C SER A 36 -9.74 -0.65 9.80
N ILE A 37 -9.80 -0.26 8.52
CA ILE A 37 -8.64 -0.21 7.61
C ILE A 37 -8.57 1.17 6.95
N GLY A 38 -7.43 1.86 7.12
CA GLY A 38 -7.15 3.17 6.53
C GLY A 38 -6.74 3.12 5.05
N THR A 39 -7.35 2.26 4.23
CA THR A 39 -7.07 2.19 2.80
C THR A 39 -7.84 3.29 2.07
N PRO A 40 -7.18 4.16 1.28
CA PRO A 40 -7.88 5.14 0.47
C PRO A 40 -8.75 4.44 -0.57
N MET A 41 -10.02 4.84 -0.66
CA MET A 41 -11.00 4.26 -1.58
C MET A 41 -11.11 5.02 -2.91
N ALA A 42 -10.45 6.18 -3.02
CA ALA A 42 -10.46 6.97 -4.25
C ALA A 42 -9.69 6.25 -5.37
N PRO A 43 -10.16 6.33 -6.63
CA PRO A 43 -9.45 5.73 -7.75
C PRO A 43 -8.09 6.44 -7.97
N PRO A 44 -7.08 5.73 -8.52
CA PRO A 44 -5.81 6.36 -8.87
C PRO A 44 -6.02 7.45 -9.93
N PRO A 45 -5.22 8.54 -9.91
CA PRO A 45 -5.35 9.61 -10.90
C PRO A 45 -5.16 9.10 -12.33
N THR A 46 -6.04 9.51 -13.26
CA THR A 46 -6.02 9.07 -14.66
C THR A 46 -4.67 9.31 -15.35
N ALA A 47 -3.99 10.40 -15.02
CA ALA A 47 -2.67 10.71 -15.56
C ALA A 47 -1.62 9.63 -15.22
N VAL A 48 -1.65 9.10 -13.99
CA VAL A 48 -0.74 8.04 -13.53
C VAL A 48 -1.05 6.73 -14.23
N VAL A 49 -2.34 6.35 -14.30
CA VAL A 49 -2.79 5.12 -14.99
C VAL A 49 -2.36 5.15 -16.45
N ARG A 50 -2.54 6.28 -17.15
CA ARG A 50 -2.11 6.45 -18.54
C ARG A 50 -0.59 6.35 -18.69
N ALA A 51 0.17 7.03 -17.83
CA ALA A 51 1.63 7.00 -17.89
C ALA A 51 2.17 5.57 -17.72
N LEU A 52 1.58 4.80 -16.80
CA LEU A 52 1.91 3.38 -16.61
C LEU A 52 1.56 2.54 -17.85
N ALA A 53 0.38 2.75 -18.43
CA ALA A 53 -0.09 1.98 -19.58
C ALA A 53 0.75 2.20 -20.86
N SER A 54 1.43 3.34 -20.98
CA SER A 54 2.21 3.70 -22.16
C SER A 54 3.73 3.80 -21.90
N SER A 55 4.23 3.39 -20.73
CA SER A 55 5.61 3.66 -20.35
C SER A 55 6.64 2.83 -21.14
N GLY A 56 6.27 1.62 -21.57
CA GLY A 56 7.22 0.64 -22.11
C GLY A 56 8.34 0.27 -21.12
N SER A 57 8.16 0.62 -19.85
CA SER A 57 9.17 0.52 -18.79
C SER A 57 9.05 -0.77 -17.98
N GLU A 58 8.06 -1.60 -18.28
CA GLU A 58 7.73 -2.85 -17.58
C GLU A 58 8.75 -3.97 -17.83
N LYS A 59 9.65 -3.79 -18.80
CA LYS A 59 10.64 -4.78 -19.19
C LYS A 59 12.02 -4.44 -18.63
N GLY A 60 12.67 -5.43 -18.03
CA GLY A 60 14.04 -5.33 -17.51
C GLY A 60 14.11 -5.00 -16.02
N TYR A 61 15.34 -4.99 -15.50
CA TYR A 61 15.60 -4.73 -14.09
C TYR A 61 15.97 -3.25 -13.91
N PRO A 62 15.15 -2.43 -13.24
CA PRO A 62 15.47 -1.02 -13.04
C PRO A 62 16.67 -0.87 -12.09
N PRO A 63 17.44 0.22 -12.21
CA PRO A 63 18.50 0.52 -11.25
C PRO A 63 17.96 0.67 -9.83
N SER A 64 18.66 0.15 -8.82
CA SER A 64 18.24 0.22 -7.41
C SER A 64 18.07 1.66 -6.91
N ILE A 65 18.83 2.62 -7.46
CA ILE A 65 18.72 4.04 -7.11
C ILE A 65 17.54 4.75 -7.81
N GLY A 66 16.81 4.04 -8.67
CA GLY A 66 15.74 4.61 -9.49
C GLY A 66 16.24 5.43 -10.69
N ARG A 67 15.32 5.79 -11.56
CA ARG A 67 15.59 6.57 -12.77
C ARG A 67 15.92 8.03 -12.44
N PRO A 68 16.89 8.68 -13.12
CA PRO A 68 17.21 10.09 -12.88
C PRO A 68 16.00 11.02 -12.98
N GLU A 69 15.11 10.77 -13.93
CA GLU A 69 13.91 11.58 -14.18
C GLU A 69 12.96 11.54 -12.98
N LEU A 70 12.79 10.36 -12.37
CA LEU A 70 11.97 10.20 -11.16
C LEU A 70 12.56 10.98 -9.99
N ARG A 71 13.87 10.84 -9.77
CA ARG A 71 14.56 11.54 -8.66
C ARG A 71 14.47 13.05 -8.79
N HIS A 72 14.65 13.59 -10.01
CA HIS A 72 14.51 15.03 -10.25
C HIS A 72 13.07 15.51 -10.04
N ALA A 73 12.07 14.79 -10.55
CA ALA A 73 10.67 15.15 -10.36
C ALA A 73 10.28 15.18 -8.87
N PHE A 74 10.77 14.23 -8.06
CA PHE A 74 10.57 14.24 -6.61
C PHE A 74 11.26 15.43 -5.93
N ALA A 75 12.49 15.77 -6.32
CA ALA A 75 13.20 16.91 -5.75
C ALA A 75 12.48 18.23 -6.04
N SER A 76 12.00 18.43 -7.28
CA SER A 76 11.19 19.59 -7.66
C SER A 76 9.88 19.65 -6.87
N TRP A 77 9.18 18.52 -6.77
CA TRP A 77 7.92 18.43 -6.01
C TRP A 77 8.08 18.81 -4.54
N LEU A 78 9.19 18.40 -3.91
CA LEU A 78 9.54 18.76 -2.54
C LEU A 78 9.80 20.27 -2.44
N ALA A 79 10.65 20.81 -3.32
CA ALA A 79 10.99 22.24 -3.30
C ALA A 79 9.79 23.17 -3.52
N GLU A 80 8.75 22.73 -4.23
CA GLU A 80 7.51 23.48 -4.44
C GLU A 80 6.53 23.41 -3.25
N ARG A 81 6.68 22.43 -2.37
CA ARG A 81 5.70 22.13 -1.30
C ARG A 81 6.21 22.41 0.11
N THR A 82 7.52 22.57 0.28
CA THR A 82 8.14 23.13 1.49
C THR A 82 8.22 24.64 1.37
#